data_AF-A0AAD0LUY7-F1
#
_entry.id   AF-A0AAD0LUY7-F1
#
_cell.length_a   1.000
_cell.length_b   1.000
_cell.length_c   1.000
_cell.angle_alpha   90.00
_cell.angle_beta   90.00
_cell.angle_gamma   90.00
#
_symmetry.space_group_name_H-M   'P 1'
#
loop_
_entity.id
_entity.type
_entity.pdbx_description
1 polymer ?
#
loop_
_entity_poly.entity_id
_entity_poly.type
_entity_poly.pdbx_seq_one_letter_code
_entity_poly.pdbx_strand_id
1 'polypeptide(L)'
;MKNIFSREYHRDGELKPEWTSQGPGSIRVERYHHIDASEQDKDGFYDYYYEYDKYYFTEGTLSLAARCYTDDADEANFMGIEFDGYDRALEPDDRSLPLVSAALAQLKADGKTKFFTFTGKGYEPIFASSEHEGDTMRGERIEVIALSSSARYRVQTTPYEALATQWIYPPEIIDIRRDIRVFAFEDNGWSADQARWLDCSCVELTLRKYPGRLTGAGITVIIDCARGTAAYGDGIEIKTPALERALDAMWSGAD
;
A
#
# COMPACT_ATOMS: atom_id res chain seq x y z
N MET A 1 16.25 -15.57 6.00
CA MET A 1 16.22 -15.66 4.53
C MET A 1 16.52 -14.27 4.00
N LYS A 2 17.54 -14.12 3.15
CA LYS A 2 17.83 -12.84 2.49
C LYS A 2 16.82 -12.66 1.36
N ASN A 3 16.27 -11.46 1.26
CA ASN A 3 15.09 -11.19 0.46
C ASN A 3 15.42 -11.07 -1.03
N ILE A 4 14.65 -11.71 -1.91
CA ILE A 4 14.95 -11.74 -3.36
C ILE A 4 14.72 -10.37 -3.99
N PHE A 5 13.91 -9.49 -3.38
CA PHE A 5 13.65 -8.14 -3.86
C PHE A 5 14.40 -7.06 -3.08
N SER A 6 15.23 -7.46 -2.10
CA SER A 6 16.02 -6.52 -1.31
C SER A 6 16.95 -5.70 -2.19
N ARG A 7 16.89 -4.39 -1.99
CA ARG A 7 17.83 -3.39 -2.51
C ARG A 7 19.30 -3.74 -2.26
N GLU A 8 19.61 -4.56 -1.25
CA GLU A 8 20.96 -5.04 -0.93
C GLU A 8 21.35 -6.31 -1.68
N TYR A 9 20.40 -7.21 -2.01
CA TYR A 9 20.71 -8.44 -2.74
C TYR A 9 21.19 -8.15 -4.17
N HIS A 10 20.65 -7.10 -4.79
CA HIS A 10 21.02 -6.70 -6.16
C HIS A 10 22.10 -5.61 -6.20
N ARG A 11 22.59 -5.18 -5.04
CA ARG A 11 23.88 -4.49 -4.91
C ARG A 11 24.95 -5.53 -4.58
N ASP A 12 25.16 -6.50 -5.46
CA ASP A 12 26.51 -7.05 -5.56
C ASP A 12 27.40 -5.87 -5.92
N GLY A 13 28.17 -5.45 -4.92
CA GLY A 13 28.69 -4.10 -4.82
C GLY A 13 29.71 -3.81 -5.89
N GLU A 14 29.31 -3.10 -6.96
CA GLU A 14 30.18 -2.28 -7.82
C GLU A 14 29.45 -1.58 -8.98
N LEU A 15 28.15 -1.80 -9.19
CA LEU A 15 27.42 -1.13 -10.28
C LEU A 15 26.96 0.28 -9.88
N LYS A 16 27.45 1.29 -10.59
CA LYS A 16 26.89 2.65 -10.55
C LYS A 16 25.65 2.70 -11.44
N PRO A 17 24.63 3.50 -11.09
CA PRO A 17 23.51 3.69 -11.98
C PRO A 17 24.02 4.32 -13.28
N GLU A 18 23.56 3.79 -14.41
CA GLU A 18 23.82 4.41 -15.72
C GLU A 18 23.18 5.78 -15.80
N TRP A 19 22.04 5.91 -15.12
CA TRP A 19 21.22 7.10 -15.13
C TRP A 19 20.54 7.31 -13.79
N THR A 20 20.48 8.57 -13.37
CA THR A 20 19.72 9.01 -12.20
C THR A 20 18.97 10.28 -12.54
N SER A 21 17.70 10.35 -12.16
CA SER A 21 16.89 11.57 -12.26
C SER A 21 16.03 11.80 -11.02
N GLN A 22 15.51 13.02 -10.94
CA GLN A 22 14.45 13.38 -10.00
C GLN A 22 13.14 13.41 -10.77
N GLY A 23 12.21 12.52 -10.40
CA GLY A 23 10.84 12.52 -10.90
C GLY A 23 9.99 13.62 -10.25
N PRO A 24 8.67 13.61 -10.44
CA PRO A 24 7.77 14.52 -9.75
C PRO A 24 7.94 14.41 -8.22
N GLY A 25 8.10 15.55 -7.52
CA GLY A 25 8.27 15.57 -6.07
C GLY A 25 9.71 15.22 -5.64
N SER A 26 9.85 14.35 -4.62
CA SER A 26 11.15 13.90 -4.08
C SER A 26 11.53 12.49 -4.57
N ILE A 27 10.92 12.03 -5.65
CA ILE A 27 11.11 10.69 -6.19
C ILE A 27 12.45 10.63 -6.93
N ARG A 28 13.37 9.80 -6.46
CA ARG A 28 14.60 9.46 -7.18
C ARG A 28 14.35 8.27 -8.09
N VAL A 29 14.80 8.36 -9.34
CA VAL A 29 14.78 7.25 -10.29
C VAL A 29 16.21 6.86 -10.62
N GLU A 30 16.50 5.56 -10.59
CA GLU A 30 17.80 5.00 -10.93
C GLU A 30 17.62 3.87 -11.95
N ARG A 31 18.49 3.82 -12.97
CA ARG A 31 18.54 2.71 -13.94
C ARG A 31 19.90 2.03 -13.91
N TYR A 32 19.89 0.71 -13.90
CA TYR A 32 21.07 -0.15 -13.93
C TYR A 32 20.92 -1.15 -15.07
N HIS A 33 21.93 -1.27 -15.92
CA HIS A 33 21.98 -2.30 -16.95
C HIS A 33 22.60 -3.57 -16.39
N HIS A 34 22.02 -4.73 -16.74
CA HIS A 34 22.42 -6.04 -16.24
C HIS A 34 22.46 -7.07 -17.36
N ILE A 35 23.51 -7.89 -17.32
CA ILE A 35 23.64 -9.13 -18.09
C ILE A 35 23.78 -10.26 -17.08
N ASP A 36 22.84 -11.19 -17.09
CA ASP A 36 22.84 -12.43 -16.30
C ASP A 36 22.91 -13.60 -17.27
N ALA A 37 24.10 -14.16 -17.43
CA ALA A 37 24.39 -15.20 -18.41
C ALA A 37 25.26 -16.30 -17.78
N SER A 38 25.17 -17.50 -18.35
CA SER A 38 26.08 -18.60 -18.00
C SER A 38 27.52 -18.28 -18.41
N GLU A 39 28.46 -19.17 -18.13
CA GLU A 39 29.72 -19.17 -18.87
C GLU A 39 29.46 -19.55 -20.34
N GLN A 40 30.36 -19.12 -21.22
CA GLN A 40 30.34 -19.57 -22.61
C GLN A 40 30.92 -20.97 -22.71
N ASP A 41 30.29 -21.81 -23.52
CA ASP A 41 30.85 -23.11 -23.88
C ASP A 41 32.08 -22.96 -24.81
N LYS A 42 32.66 -24.10 -25.18
CA LYS A 42 33.82 -24.17 -26.09
C LYS A 42 33.58 -23.55 -27.48
N ASP A 43 32.32 -23.38 -27.87
CA ASP A 43 31.91 -22.84 -29.17
C ASP A 43 31.44 -21.37 -29.05
N GLY A 44 31.46 -20.78 -27.84
CA GLY A 44 31.12 -19.38 -27.56
C GLY A 44 29.65 -19.15 -27.21
N PHE A 45 28.86 -20.20 -27.00
CA PHE A 45 27.43 -20.09 -26.70
C PHE A 45 27.16 -20.07 -25.19
N TYR A 46 26.17 -19.28 -24.79
CA TYR A 46 25.64 -19.28 -23.44
C TYR A 46 24.50 -20.30 -23.33
N ASP A 47 24.45 -21.06 -22.22
CA ASP A 47 23.31 -21.91 -21.85
C ASP A 47 22.08 -21.06 -21.49
N TYR A 48 22.31 -19.88 -20.91
CA TYR A 48 21.30 -18.84 -20.73
C TYR A 48 21.94 -17.45 -20.86
N TYR A 49 21.20 -16.49 -21.40
CA TYR A 49 21.61 -15.09 -21.54
C TYR A 49 20.40 -14.18 -21.34
N TYR A 50 20.39 -13.44 -20.24
CA TYR A 50 19.36 -12.45 -19.94
C TYR A 50 20.00 -11.07 -19.85
N GLU A 51 19.57 -10.18 -20.73
CA GLU A 51 19.98 -8.78 -20.71
C GLU A 51 18.77 -7.92 -20.39
N TYR A 52 18.90 -7.06 -19.39
CA TYR A 52 17.80 -6.24 -18.92
C TYR A 52 18.26 -4.97 -18.19
N ASP A 53 17.40 -3.95 -18.25
CA ASP A 53 17.51 -2.78 -17.39
C ASP A 53 16.67 -2.97 -16.13
N LYS A 54 17.26 -2.64 -14.98
CA LYS A 54 16.57 -2.58 -13.69
C LYS A 54 16.37 -1.13 -13.27
N TYR A 55 15.11 -0.77 -13.03
CA TYR A 55 14.70 0.53 -12.54
C TYR A 55 14.41 0.46 -11.04
N TYR A 56 14.85 1.47 -10.30
CA TYR A 56 14.45 1.71 -8.93
C TYR A 56 13.85 3.11 -8.81
N PHE A 57 12.62 3.17 -8.33
CA PHE A 57 11.94 4.40 -7.96
C PHE A 57 11.93 4.48 -6.45
N THR A 58 12.44 5.55 -5.85
CA THR A 58 12.54 5.68 -4.39
C THR A 58 11.99 7.02 -3.93
N GLU A 59 11.14 6.98 -2.91
CA GLU A 59 10.64 8.15 -2.19
C GLU A 59 10.68 7.88 -0.68
N GLY A 60 11.56 8.56 0.04
CA GLY A 60 11.78 8.28 1.47
C GLY A 60 12.20 6.82 1.69
N THR A 61 11.39 6.08 2.44
CA THR A 61 11.60 4.65 2.75
C THR A 61 10.84 3.70 1.83
N LEU A 62 10.07 4.22 0.88
CA LEU A 62 9.37 3.44 -0.14
C LEU A 62 10.25 3.31 -1.38
N SER A 63 10.36 2.10 -1.91
CA SER A 63 11.00 1.87 -3.19
C SER A 63 10.24 0.86 -4.04
N LEU A 64 10.26 1.04 -5.34
CA LEU A 64 9.58 0.19 -6.31
C LEU A 64 10.61 -0.24 -7.35
N ALA A 65 10.71 -1.54 -7.59
CA ALA A 65 11.65 -2.10 -8.55
C ALA A 65 10.91 -2.58 -9.81
N ALA A 66 11.43 -2.23 -10.99
CA ALA A 66 10.97 -2.77 -12.26
C ALA A 66 12.15 -3.34 -13.07
N ARG A 67 11.88 -4.35 -13.90
CA ARG A 67 12.83 -4.97 -14.82
C ARG A 67 12.28 -4.89 -16.25
N CYS A 68 13.12 -4.52 -17.19
CA CYS A 68 12.79 -4.45 -18.61
C CYS A 68 13.83 -5.25 -19.40
N TYR A 69 13.45 -6.35 -20.04
CA TYR A 69 14.39 -7.13 -20.85
C TYR A 69 14.65 -6.46 -22.21
N THR A 70 15.83 -6.72 -22.78
CA THR A 70 16.25 -6.14 -24.06
C THR A 70 15.49 -6.76 -25.25
N ASP A 71 15.14 -8.04 -25.17
CA ASP A 71 14.36 -8.77 -26.18
C ASP A 71 12.87 -8.36 -26.16
N ASP A 72 12.29 -8.15 -24.97
CA ASP A 72 10.93 -7.65 -24.78
C ASP A 72 10.90 -6.15 -24.46
N ALA A 73 11.41 -5.35 -25.41
CA ALA A 73 11.65 -3.93 -25.21
C ALA A 73 10.39 -3.07 -24.94
N ASP A 74 9.17 -3.56 -25.18
CA ASP A 74 7.92 -2.87 -24.88
C ASP A 74 7.33 -3.25 -23.51
N GLU A 75 7.97 -4.16 -22.77
CA GLU A 75 7.51 -4.70 -21.50
C GLU A 75 8.29 -4.16 -20.29
N ALA A 76 7.57 -3.91 -19.21
CA ALA A 76 8.14 -3.65 -17.89
C ALA A 76 7.49 -4.52 -16.81
N ASN A 77 8.33 -5.21 -16.05
CA ASN A 77 7.96 -6.14 -15.02
C ASN A 77 8.24 -5.53 -13.64
N PHE A 78 7.21 -5.15 -12.90
CA PHE A 78 7.33 -4.75 -11.50
C PHE A 78 7.69 -5.96 -10.66
N MET A 79 8.90 -5.94 -10.10
CA MET A 79 9.43 -7.05 -9.31
C MET A 79 8.89 -7.03 -7.88
N GLY A 80 8.48 -5.85 -7.40
CA GLY A 80 7.90 -5.67 -6.08
C GLY A 80 8.07 -4.26 -5.57
N ILE A 81 7.31 -3.93 -4.53
CA ILE A 81 7.42 -2.71 -3.76
C ILE A 81 8.04 -3.04 -2.40
N GLU A 82 9.12 -2.33 -2.06
CA GLU A 82 9.82 -2.44 -0.78
C GLU A 82 9.50 -1.21 0.08
N PHE A 83 9.13 -1.46 1.34
CA PHE A 83 8.98 -0.44 2.36
C PHE A 83 9.77 -0.83 3.61
N ASP A 84 10.81 -0.04 3.92
CA ASP A 84 11.59 -0.18 5.16
C ASP A 84 12.06 -1.63 5.39
N GLY A 85 12.66 -2.21 4.33
CA GLY A 85 13.25 -3.55 4.33
C GLY A 85 12.28 -4.72 4.11
N TYR A 86 10.97 -4.47 4.01
CA TYR A 86 9.97 -5.48 3.65
C TYR A 86 9.51 -5.27 2.22
N ASP A 87 9.48 -6.33 1.41
CA ASP A 87 9.00 -6.30 0.03
C ASP A 87 7.76 -7.17 -0.16
N ARG A 88 6.94 -6.80 -1.15
CA ARG A 88 5.83 -7.62 -1.64
C ARG A 88 5.53 -7.31 -3.11
N ALA A 89 4.75 -8.17 -3.74
CA ALA A 89 4.20 -7.91 -5.06
C ALA A 89 3.31 -6.66 -5.04
N LEU A 90 3.20 -6.00 -6.20
CA LEU A 90 2.28 -4.88 -6.39
C LEU A 90 0.83 -5.37 -6.34
N GLU A 91 0.00 -4.69 -5.55
CA GLU A 91 -1.43 -4.97 -5.40
C GLU A 91 -2.26 -3.87 -6.11
N PRO A 92 -3.54 -4.14 -6.46
CA PRO A 92 -4.38 -3.14 -7.14
C PRO A 92 -4.46 -1.78 -6.44
N ASP A 93 -4.48 -1.78 -5.10
CA ASP A 93 -4.60 -0.56 -4.29
C ASP A 93 -3.35 0.34 -4.37
N ASP A 94 -2.18 -0.24 -4.65
CA ASP A 94 -0.92 0.50 -4.80
C ASP A 94 -0.93 1.43 -6.01
N ARG A 95 -1.85 1.24 -6.96
CA ARG A 95 -2.02 2.15 -8.10
C ARG A 95 -2.16 3.60 -7.69
N SER A 96 -2.79 3.82 -6.53
CA SER A 96 -3.04 5.16 -5.99
C SER A 96 -1.77 5.83 -5.44
N LEU A 97 -0.69 5.08 -5.24
CA LEU A 97 0.56 5.62 -4.71
C LEU A 97 1.23 6.57 -5.74
N PRO A 98 1.65 7.77 -5.32
CA PRO A 98 2.41 8.69 -6.17
C PRO A 98 3.64 8.04 -6.80
N LEU A 99 4.34 7.17 -6.05
CA LEU A 99 5.50 6.42 -6.53
C LEU A 99 5.16 5.51 -7.72
N VAL A 100 4.04 4.79 -7.66
CA VAL A 100 3.58 3.90 -8.74
C VAL A 100 3.18 4.72 -9.96
N SER A 101 2.46 5.83 -9.76
CA SER A 101 2.09 6.74 -10.84
C SER A 101 3.31 7.33 -11.55
N ALA A 102 4.33 7.77 -10.81
CA ALA A 102 5.57 8.28 -11.36
C ALA A 102 6.37 7.20 -12.11
N ALA A 103 6.43 5.98 -11.56
CA ALA A 103 7.10 4.86 -12.21
C ALA A 103 6.46 4.52 -13.56
N LEU A 104 5.13 4.43 -13.60
CA LEU A 104 4.40 4.20 -14.85
C LEU A 104 4.63 5.31 -15.87
N ALA A 105 4.63 6.58 -15.44
CA ALA A 105 4.86 7.71 -16.33
C ALA A 105 6.27 7.66 -16.95
N GLN A 106 7.30 7.36 -16.13
CA GLN A 106 8.67 7.24 -16.61
C GLN A 106 8.84 6.06 -17.56
N LEU A 107 8.37 4.88 -17.19
CA LEU A 107 8.48 3.68 -18.05
C LEU A 107 7.73 3.87 -19.38
N LYS A 108 6.58 4.55 -19.38
CA LYS A 108 5.89 4.92 -20.63
C LYS A 108 6.69 5.91 -21.47
N ALA A 109 7.36 6.89 -20.86
CA ALA A 109 8.24 7.81 -21.56
C ALA A 109 9.44 7.07 -22.19
N ASP A 110 9.89 5.99 -21.55
CA ASP A 110 10.93 5.08 -22.05
C ASP A 110 10.39 4.03 -23.06
N GLY A 111 9.14 4.17 -23.51
CA GLY A 111 8.55 3.36 -24.58
C GLY A 111 7.84 2.09 -24.13
N LYS A 112 7.70 1.85 -22.82
CA LYS A 112 7.02 0.65 -22.28
C LYS A 112 5.51 0.77 -22.41
N THR A 113 4.86 -0.26 -22.92
CA THR A 113 3.42 -0.31 -23.17
C THR A 113 2.71 -1.44 -22.42
N LYS A 114 3.44 -2.52 -22.10
CA LYS A 114 2.94 -3.66 -21.32
C LYS A 114 3.55 -3.65 -19.93
N PHE A 115 2.72 -3.92 -18.93
CA PHE A 115 3.14 -3.87 -17.54
C PHE A 115 2.62 -5.09 -16.78
N PHE A 116 3.52 -5.73 -16.04
CA PHE A 116 3.20 -6.90 -15.23
C PHE A 116 3.77 -6.76 -13.82
N THR A 117 3.23 -7.52 -12.87
CA THR A 117 3.74 -7.67 -11.51
C THR A 117 4.16 -9.11 -11.29
N PHE A 118 5.31 -9.31 -10.63
CA PHE A 118 5.76 -10.64 -10.26
C PHE A 118 5.13 -11.05 -8.92
N THR A 119 4.30 -12.09 -8.91
CA THR A 119 3.55 -12.54 -7.72
C THR A 119 4.24 -13.68 -6.96
N GLY A 120 5.47 -14.03 -7.33
CA GLY A 120 6.16 -15.22 -6.84
C GLY A 120 5.68 -16.53 -7.49
N LYS A 121 4.49 -16.53 -8.12
CA LYS A 121 3.96 -17.65 -8.91
C LYS A 121 4.09 -17.43 -10.43
N GLY A 122 4.42 -16.21 -10.84
CA GLY A 122 4.54 -15.81 -12.24
C GLY A 122 4.36 -14.31 -12.41
N TYR A 123 4.17 -13.89 -13.65
CA TYR A 123 3.88 -12.51 -14.03
C TYR A 123 2.40 -12.34 -14.33
N GLU A 124 1.78 -11.33 -13.73
CA GLU A 124 0.36 -11.00 -13.93
C GLU A 124 0.22 -9.57 -14.44
N PRO A 125 -0.67 -9.28 -15.41
CA PRO A 125 -0.86 -7.93 -15.91
C PRO A 125 -1.28 -7.00 -14.77
N ILE A 126 -0.63 -5.85 -14.65
CA ILE A 126 -1.12 -4.83 -13.72
C ILE A 126 -2.29 -4.08 -14.36
N PHE A 127 -3.32 -3.82 -13.56
CA PHE A 127 -4.48 -3.01 -13.98
C PHE A 127 -5.23 -3.56 -15.19
N ALA A 128 -5.34 -4.89 -15.31
CA ALA A 128 -6.36 -5.46 -16.20
C ALA A 128 -7.69 -4.77 -15.88
N SER A 129 -8.27 -4.10 -16.88
CA SER A 129 -9.56 -3.44 -16.75
C SER A 129 -10.56 -4.50 -16.33
N SER A 130 -11.11 -4.37 -15.12
CA SER A 130 -12.32 -5.10 -14.74
C SER A 130 -13.50 -4.52 -15.52
N GLU A 131 -13.50 -4.68 -16.84
CA GLU A 131 -14.74 -4.74 -17.60
C GLU A 131 -15.29 -6.16 -17.44
N HIS A 132 -15.83 -6.43 -16.25
CA HIS A 132 -16.81 -7.48 -16.11
C HIS A 132 -18.07 -6.86 -15.52
N GLU A 133 -18.98 -6.54 -16.45
CA GLU A 133 -20.41 -6.55 -16.19
C GLU A 133 -20.77 -7.78 -15.37
N GLY A 134 -21.52 -7.53 -14.30
CA GLY A 134 -22.47 -8.46 -13.73
C GLY A 134 -21.91 -9.83 -13.36
N ASP A 135 -21.33 -9.95 -12.17
CA ASP A 135 -21.64 -11.13 -11.39
C ASP A 135 -21.93 -10.79 -9.93
N THR A 136 -23.09 -11.25 -9.50
CA THR A 136 -23.65 -11.04 -8.17
C THR A 136 -22.97 -12.03 -7.24
N MET A 137 -21.84 -11.63 -6.66
CA MET A 137 -21.35 -12.24 -5.43
C MET A 137 -21.38 -11.18 -4.34
N ARG A 138 -22.37 -11.33 -3.46
CA ARG A 138 -22.53 -10.58 -2.22
C ARG A 138 -21.45 -11.01 -1.21
N GLY A 139 -20.19 -10.88 -1.60
CA GLY A 139 -19.06 -10.89 -0.70
C GLY A 139 -19.01 -9.55 0.02
N GLU A 140 -18.67 -9.58 1.30
CA GLU A 140 -18.40 -8.38 2.10
C GLU A 140 -17.38 -7.52 1.36
N ARG A 141 -17.85 -6.43 0.73
CA ARG A 141 -16.97 -5.54 -0.02
C ARG A 141 -16.20 -4.70 1.00
N ILE A 142 -14.99 -5.14 1.30
CA ILE A 142 -14.03 -4.35 2.06
C ILE A 142 -13.63 -3.15 1.21
N GLU A 143 -13.78 -1.95 1.76
CA GLU A 143 -13.32 -0.70 1.15
C GLU A 143 -12.16 -0.15 1.95
N VAL A 144 -11.08 0.24 1.27
CA VAL A 144 -9.94 0.92 1.90
C VAL A 144 -10.23 2.41 1.97
N ILE A 145 -10.21 2.96 3.19
CA ILE A 145 -10.47 4.39 3.43
C ILE A 145 -9.18 5.19 3.29
N ALA A 146 -8.09 4.71 3.90
CA ALA A 146 -6.81 5.41 3.92
C ALA A 146 -5.64 4.46 4.16
N LEU A 147 -4.52 4.70 3.48
CA LEU A 147 -3.27 3.96 3.65
C LEU A 147 -2.23 4.87 4.32
N SER A 148 -1.52 4.35 5.32
CA SER A 148 -0.43 5.07 5.98
C SER A 148 0.66 5.43 4.99
N SER A 149 1.42 6.50 5.25
CA SER A 149 2.58 6.86 4.43
C SER A 149 3.65 5.75 4.40
N SER A 150 3.60 4.86 5.38
CA SER A 150 4.42 3.65 5.42
C SER A 150 3.84 2.46 4.64
N ALA A 151 2.59 2.53 4.21
CA ALA A 151 1.81 1.39 3.75
C ALA A 151 1.85 0.18 4.71
N ARG A 152 2.21 0.36 5.99
CA ARG A 152 2.18 -0.70 7.00
C ARG A 152 0.77 -0.89 7.53
N TYR A 153 0.07 0.21 7.72
CA TYR A 153 -1.27 0.22 8.25
C TYR A 153 -2.25 0.71 7.17
N ARG A 154 -3.39 0.04 7.05
CA ARG A 154 -4.55 0.53 6.28
C ARG A 154 -5.76 0.65 7.18
N VAL A 155 -6.51 1.73 6.98
CA VAL A 155 -7.88 1.85 7.46
C VAL A 155 -8.79 1.28 6.38
N GLN A 156 -9.61 0.30 6.76
CA GLN A 156 -10.60 -0.32 5.89
C GLN A 156 -11.97 -0.34 6.59
N THR A 157 -13.00 -0.70 5.85
CA THR A 157 -14.36 -0.83 6.35
C THR A 157 -15.11 -1.88 5.53
N THR A 158 -16.11 -2.51 6.14
CA THR A 158 -17.15 -3.26 5.43
C THR A 158 -18.45 -2.47 5.57
N PRO A 159 -18.76 -1.56 4.63
CA PRO A 159 -19.90 -0.67 4.78
C PRO A 159 -21.22 -1.44 4.79
N TYR A 160 -22.17 -0.99 5.61
CA TYR A 160 -23.52 -1.51 5.59
C TYR A 160 -24.56 -0.40 5.73
N GLU A 161 -25.74 -0.65 5.16
CA GLU A 161 -26.87 0.25 5.27
C GLU A 161 -27.68 -0.10 6.52
N ALA A 162 -27.73 0.80 7.49
CA ALA A 162 -28.43 0.56 8.75
C ALA A 162 -29.94 0.84 8.64
N LEU A 163 -30.32 1.98 8.04
CA LEU A 163 -31.72 2.38 7.81
C LEU A 163 -31.78 3.44 6.69
N ALA A 164 -32.72 3.28 5.75
CA ALA A 164 -33.15 4.31 4.78
C ALA A 164 -32.04 5.28 4.31
N THR A 165 -31.05 4.77 3.58
CA THR A 165 -29.89 5.50 3.01
C THR A 165 -28.81 5.96 4.00
N GLN A 166 -28.90 5.57 5.29
CA GLN A 166 -27.83 5.80 6.26
C GLN A 166 -26.81 4.68 6.21
N TRP A 167 -25.68 4.97 5.56
CA TRP A 167 -24.51 4.09 5.50
C TRP A 167 -23.63 4.29 6.73
N ILE A 168 -23.15 3.17 7.24
CA ILE A 168 -22.18 3.11 8.33
C ILE A 168 -20.92 2.49 7.77
N TYR A 169 -19.78 3.08 8.11
CA TYR A 169 -18.45 2.65 7.69
C TYR A 169 -17.63 2.24 8.92
N PRO A 170 -17.82 1.03 9.48
CA PRO A 170 -17.08 0.58 10.66
C PRO A 170 -15.58 0.53 10.38
N PRO A 171 -14.76 1.36 11.06
CA PRO A 171 -13.33 1.38 10.79
C PRO A 171 -12.66 0.15 11.39
N GLU A 172 -11.87 -0.52 10.56
CA GLU A 172 -10.88 -1.49 10.98
C GLU A 172 -9.50 -0.99 10.55
N ILE A 173 -8.51 -1.14 11.43
CA ILE A 173 -7.11 -0.87 11.07
C ILE A 173 -6.36 -2.19 11.06
N ILE A 174 -5.72 -2.47 9.93
CA ILE A 174 -4.93 -3.68 9.70
C ILE A 174 -3.45 -3.32 9.66
N ASP A 175 -2.61 -4.01 10.43
CA ASP A 175 -1.16 -4.06 10.22
C ASP A 175 -0.89 -5.08 9.12
N ILE A 176 -0.70 -4.58 7.90
CA ILE A 176 -0.52 -5.35 6.66
C ILE A 176 0.70 -6.27 6.78
N ARG A 177 1.77 -5.82 7.45
CA ARG A 177 3.00 -6.63 7.60
C ARG A 177 2.77 -7.90 8.39
N ARG A 178 1.84 -7.88 9.35
CA ARG A 178 1.58 -8.98 10.28
C ARG A 178 0.27 -9.70 9.98
N ASP A 179 -0.53 -9.18 9.05
CA ASP A 179 -1.90 -9.60 8.79
C ASP A 179 -2.73 -9.68 10.08
N ILE A 180 -2.62 -8.64 10.92
CA ILE A 180 -3.38 -8.54 12.16
C ILE A 180 -4.24 -7.30 12.17
N ARG A 181 -5.46 -7.45 12.69
CA ARG A 181 -6.31 -6.33 13.03
C ARG A 181 -5.80 -5.67 14.30
N VAL A 182 -5.26 -4.46 14.18
CA VAL A 182 -4.75 -3.67 15.32
C VAL A 182 -5.87 -2.88 15.99
N PHE A 183 -6.94 -2.58 15.27
CA PHE A 183 -8.09 -1.87 15.80
C PHE A 183 -9.38 -2.26 15.06
N ALA A 184 -10.45 -2.42 15.84
CA ALA A 184 -11.84 -2.35 15.43
C ALA A 184 -12.67 -2.04 16.67
N PHE A 185 -13.85 -1.47 16.45
CA PHE A 185 -14.89 -1.44 17.48
C PHE A 185 -15.52 -2.83 17.62
N GLU A 186 -15.93 -3.19 18.84
CA GLU A 186 -16.77 -4.34 19.15
C GLU A 186 -18.18 -4.15 18.56
N ASP A 187 -18.73 -2.94 18.62
CA ASP A 187 -19.99 -2.59 17.96
C ASP A 187 -19.76 -1.95 16.58
N ASN A 188 -20.52 -2.43 15.60
CA ASN A 188 -20.53 -1.92 14.24
C ASN A 188 -21.25 -0.56 14.10
N GLY A 189 -21.86 -0.03 15.16
CA GLY A 189 -22.54 1.27 15.16
C GLY A 189 -21.62 2.48 15.00
N TRP A 190 -20.30 2.33 15.06
CA TRP A 190 -19.35 3.43 14.83
C TRP A 190 -19.02 3.57 13.33
N SER A 191 -19.15 4.77 12.77
CA SER A 191 -18.80 5.11 11.39
C SER A 191 -17.57 6.01 11.36
N ALA A 192 -16.59 5.70 10.51
CA ALA A 192 -15.49 6.61 10.17
C ALA A 192 -15.85 7.43 8.93
N ASP A 193 -16.21 8.70 9.16
CA ASP A 193 -16.58 9.61 8.07
C ASP A 193 -15.32 10.23 7.40
N GLN A 194 -14.18 10.28 8.12
CA GLN A 194 -12.86 10.66 7.59
C GLN A 194 -11.74 9.87 8.27
N ALA A 195 -10.66 9.61 7.52
CA ALA A 195 -9.41 9.07 8.04
C ALA A 195 -8.20 9.80 7.43
N ARG A 196 -7.30 10.30 8.28
CA ARG A 196 -6.11 11.05 7.86
C ARG A 196 -4.89 10.60 8.64
N TRP A 197 -3.87 10.11 7.95
CA TRP A 197 -2.60 9.76 8.58
C TRP A 197 -1.84 11.03 8.98
N LEU A 198 -1.45 11.11 10.25
CA LEU A 198 -0.60 12.17 10.80
C LEU A 198 0.88 11.87 10.55
N ASP A 199 1.23 10.58 10.63
CA ASP A 199 2.55 10.03 10.33
C ASP A 199 2.42 8.56 9.88
N CYS A 200 3.51 7.80 9.92
CA CYS A 200 3.57 6.41 9.47
C CYS A 200 2.84 5.39 10.37
N SER A 201 2.35 5.80 11.54
CA SER A 201 1.70 4.94 12.55
C SER A 201 0.50 5.56 13.26
N CYS A 202 0.34 6.89 13.18
CA CYS A 202 -0.76 7.62 13.81
C CYS A 202 -1.81 8.02 12.77
N VAL A 203 -3.06 7.60 12.96
CA VAL A 203 -4.20 7.99 12.14
C VAL A 203 -5.21 8.77 12.96
N GLU A 204 -5.65 9.90 12.43
CA GLU A 204 -6.78 10.67 12.92
C GLU A 204 -8.06 10.17 12.23
N LEU A 205 -9.05 9.76 13.02
CA LEU A 205 -10.37 9.34 12.57
C LEU A 205 -11.42 10.35 13.04
N THR A 206 -12.31 10.76 12.15
CA THR A 206 -13.53 11.49 12.51
C THR A 206 -14.68 10.49 12.57
N LEU A 207 -15.19 10.27 13.78
CA LEU A 207 -16.13 9.19 14.09
C LEU A 207 -17.54 9.70 14.38
N ARG A 208 -18.54 8.91 14.02
CA ARG A 208 -19.96 9.14 14.34
C ARG A 208 -20.59 7.85 14.83
N LYS A 209 -21.40 7.92 15.89
CA LYS A 209 -22.12 6.76 16.45
C LYS A 209 -23.55 6.69 15.94
N TYR A 210 -23.98 5.47 15.63
CA TYR A 210 -25.33 5.09 15.27
C TYR A 210 -25.84 3.96 16.19
N PRO A 211 -27.12 3.97 16.61
CA PRO A 211 -28.09 5.06 16.45
C PRO A 211 -27.69 6.24 17.35
N GLY A 212 -27.59 7.44 16.77
CA GLY A 212 -27.06 8.59 17.50
C GLY A 212 -27.01 9.87 16.67
N ARG A 213 -27.12 11.01 17.34
CA ARG A 213 -27.24 12.35 16.77
C ARG A 213 -26.00 13.22 16.98
N LEU A 214 -24.78 12.68 16.88
CA LEU A 214 -23.60 13.57 16.73
C LEU A 214 -23.79 14.32 15.41
N THR A 215 -24.33 15.53 15.53
CA THR A 215 -24.71 16.39 14.43
C THR A 215 -23.46 16.91 13.75
N GLY A 216 -23.08 16.30 12.63
CA GLY A 216 -22.22 16.86 11.60
C GLY A 216 -20.72 17.02 11.91
N ALA A 217 -20.30 17.17 13.18
CA ALA A 217 -18.90 17.36 13.54
C ALA A 217 -18.13 16.07 13.84
N GLY A 218 -18.83 15.01 14.27
CA GLY A 218 -18.21 13.77 14.74
C GLY A 218 -17.34 13.96 15.99
N ILE A 219 -16.67 12.91 16.43
CA ILE A 219 -15.61 12.93 17.45
C ILE A 219 -14.30 12.60 16.75
N THR A 220 -13.29 13.43 16.95
CA THR A 220 -11.94 13.15 16.47
C THR A 220 -11.19 12.27 17.46
N VAL A 221 -10.60 11.18 16.95
CA VAL A 221 -9.74 10.26 17.71
C VAL A 221 -8.45 10.06 16.94
N ILE A 222 -7.31 10.08 17.64
CA ILE A 222 -6.01 9.74 17.08
C ILE A 222 -5.63 8.35 17.57
N ILE A 223 -5.40 7.40 16.66
CA ILE A 223 -4.97 6.04 16.99
C ILE A 223 -3.51 5.89 16.62
N ASP A 224 -2.68 5.57 17.61
CA ASP A 224 -1.29 5.14 17.42
C ASP A 224 -1.26 3.61 17.30
N CYS A 225 -1.11 3.15 16.06
CA CYS A 225 -1.13 1.74 15.71
C CYS A 225 0.10 0.98 16.20
N ALA A 226 1.22 1.67 16.42
CA ALA A 226 2.46 1.06 16.89
C ALA A 226 2.43 0.84 18.41
N ARG A 227 1.86 1.80 19.16
CA ARG A 227 1.75 1.75 20.64
C ARG A 227 0.50 1.04 21.14
N GLY A 228 -0.50 0.84 20.28
CA GLY A 228 -1.79 0.28 20.68
C GLY A 228 -2.51 1.22 21.65
N THR A 229 -2.50 2.51 21.33
CA THR A 229 -3.11 3.57 22.13
C THR A 229 -3.97 4.47 21.25
N ALA A 230 -4.93 5.15 21.86
CA ALA A 230 -5.77 6.15 21.23
C ALA A 230 -5.84 7.40 22.10
N ALA A 231 -5.98 8.56 21.49
CA ALA A 231 -6.22 9.83 22.15
C ALA A 231 -7.51 10.47 21.63
N TYR A 232 -8.32 11.03 22.53
CA TYR A 232 -9.58 11.70 22.21
C TYR A 232 -9.80 12.91 23.12
N GLY A 233 -10.68 13.82 22.73
CA GLY A 233 -10.92 15.08 23.48
C GLY A 233 -9.66 15.93 23.59
N ASP A 234 -9.35 16.41 24.79
CA ASP A 234 -8.16 17.23 25.10
C ASP A 234 -6.84 16.42 25.17
N GLY A 235 -6.72 15.34 24.38
CA GLY A 235 -5.53 14.50 24.31
C GLY A 235 -5.44 13.41 25.38
N ILE A 236 -6.59 12.91 25.88
CA ILE A 236 -6.62 11.83 26.86
C ILE A 236 -6.16 10.53 26.20
N GLU A 237 -4.95 10.07 26.52
CA GLU A 237 -4.39 8.82 26.01
C GLU A 237 -4.94 7.61 26.78
N ILE A 238 -5.46 6.62 26.04
CA ILE A 238 -5.97 5.35 26.55
C ILE A 238 -5.49 4.19 25.67
N LYS A 239 -5.60 2.95 26.17
CA LYS A 239 -5.35 1.76 25.36
C LYS A 239 -6.48 1.55 24.38
N THR A 240 -6.17 1.14 23.15
CA THR A 240 -7.17 0.99 22.09
C THR A 240 -8.36 0.08 22.46
N PRO A 241 -8.16 -1.06 23.17
CA PRO A 241 -9.28 -1.90 23.64
C PRO A 241 -10.21 -1.23 24.67
N ALA A 242 -9.82 -0.10 25.25
CA ALA A 242 -10.66 0.68 26.17
C ALA A 242 -11.37 1.86 25.48
N LEU A 243 -11.04 2.14 24.21
CA LEU A 243 -11.54 3.31 23.48
C LEU A 243 -13.05 3.31 23.35
N GLU A 244 -13.64 2.19 22.93
CA GLU A 244 -15.09 2.12 22.73
C GLU A 244 -15.87 2.43 23.99
N ARG A 245 -15.53 1.78 25.11
CA ARG A 245 -16.17 2.04 26.41
C ARG A 245 -16.01 3.48 26.85
N ALA A 246 -14.86 4.11 26.56
CA ALA A 246 -14.64 5.52 26.88
C ALA A 246 -15.52 6.45 26.04
N LEU A 247 -15.67 6.17 24.75
CA LEU A 247 -16.54 6.93 23.85
C LEU A 247 -18.03 6.72 24.18
N ASP A 248 -18.45 5.50 24.51
CA ASP A 248 -19.82 5.18 24.93
C ASP A 248 -20.18 5.81 26.29
N ALA A 249 -19.22 5.90 27.22
CA ALA A 249 -19.42 6.59 28.49
C ALA A 249 -19.54 8.11 28.29
N MET A 250 -18.74 8.69 27.39
CA MET A 250 -18.87 10.09 26.99
C MET A 250 -20.24 10.37 26.35
N TRP A 251 -20.76 9.41 25.58
CA TRP A 251 -22.10 9.47 25.00
C TRP A 251 -23.21 9.42 26.05
N SER A 252 -23.08 8.51 27.02
CA SER A 252 -24.10 8.26 28.05
C SER A 252 -24.13 9.33 29.15
N GLY A 253 -23.08 10.15 29.26
CA GLY A 253 -22.96 11.23 30.24
C GLY A 253 -23.34 12.63 29.74
N ALA A 254 -23.85 12.75 28.51
CA ALA A 254 -24.19 14.02 27.86
C ALA A 254 -25.68 14.41 27.95
N ASP A 255 -26.38 13.96 29.02
CA ASP A 255 -27.75 14.37 29.36
C ASP A 255 -27.81 15.75 30.03
#